data_AF-A0A524JAS9-F1
#
_entry.id   AF-A0A524JAS9-F1
#
_cell.length_a   1.000
_cell.length_b   1.000
_cell.length_c   1.000
_cell.angle_alpha   90.00
_cell.angle_beta   90.00
_cell.angle_gamma   90.00
#
_symmetry.space_group_name_H-M   'P 1'
#
loop_
_entity.id
_entity.type
_entity.pdbx_description
1 polymer ?
#
loop_
_entity_poly.entity_id
_entity_poly.type
_entity_poly.pdbx_seq_one_letter_code
_entity_poly.pdbx_strand_id
1 'polypeptide(L)'
;FRSVISNITSEELFAFIKFSIIALLILPFLPNSDYGPEKLLNPFEIGSIIVIVSLLNFIGYFLVKFVGAKRGILFTAVLGGLISSTAVSWSYATRSKESPELSSKYAAGISIASAIMFPRLVLLADIFNAKILWYLALPFAILGLICLIVALTLIKKDSSKMNTEIKLGNPLNILNAIGFGVLFVVISYAVFYANRFFGESGLYYSALIAGLADTDAITISMAKFSLEGEKLRLAANVILAATLSNMLVKLAITFFKGSRITGKLVGLCYGSVVLIGVVYILITG
;
A
#
# COMPACT_ATOMS: atom_id res chain seq x y z
N PHE A 1 -29.18 7.00 -10.27
CA PHE A 1 -28.63 8.37 -10.20
C PHE A 1 -29.05 9.15 -8.94
N ARG A 2 -30.33 9.26 -8.55
CA ARG A 2 -30.75 10.01 -7.34
C ARG A 2 -30.19 9.49 -5.99
N SER A 3 -29.91 8.20 -5.85
CA SER A 3 -29.31 7.61 -4.62
C SER A 3 -27.81 7.94 -4.44
N VAL A 4 -27.09 8.19 -5.54
CA VAL A 4 -25.64 8.48 -5.53
C VAL A 4 -25.34 9.88 -4.99
N ILE A 5 -26.19 10.86 -5.32
CA ILE A 5 -26.01 12.27 -4.94
C ILE A 5 -26.37 12.52 -3.47
N SER A 6 -27.31 11.76 -2.90
CA SER A 6 -27.73 11.91 -1.49
C SER A 6 -26.66 11.52 -0.46
N ASN A 7 -25.62 10.81 -0.88
CA ASN A 7 -24.59 10.31 0.05
C ASN A 7 -23.29 11.10 0.00
N ILE A 8 -23.05 12.01 -0.95
CA ILE A 8 -21.78 12.75 -1.05
C ILE A 8 -21.76 13.87 0.00
N THR A 9 -20.76 13.87 0.88
CA THR A 9 -20.58 14.94 1.87
C THR A 9 -19.95 16.17 1.21
N SER A 10 -20.17 17.36 1.77
CA SER A 10 -19.55 18.60 1.26
C SER A 10 -18.02 18.52 1.23
N GLU A 11 -17.41 17.82 2.19
CA GLU A 11 -15.96 17.59 2.25
C GLU A 11 -15.45 16.75 1.07
N GLU A 12 -16.19 15.71 0.68
CA GLU A 12 -15.83 14.85 -0.45
C GLU A 12 -16.01 15.54 -1.79
N LEU A 13 -17.09 16.31 -1.95
CA LEU A 13 -17.28 17.12 -3.15
C LEU A 13 -16.13 18.12 -3.30
N PHE A 14 -15.74 18.76 -2.18
CA PHE A 14 -14.61 19.69 -2.19
C PHE A 14 -13.28 18.98 -2.47
N ALA A 15 -13.08 17.77 -1.95
CA ALA A 15 -11.90 16.97 -2.23
C ALA A 15 -11.83 16.52 -3.70
N PHE A 16 -12.98 16.14 -4.29
CA PHE A 16 -13.08 15.82 -5.71
C PHE A 16 -12.77 17.03 -6.59
N ILE A 17 -13.37 18.19 -6.32
CA ILE A 17 -13.09 19.43 -7.04
C ILE A 17 -11.60 19.78 -6.96
N LYS A 18 -11.02 19.71 -5.75
CA LYS A 18 -9.59 19.92 -5.52
C LYS A 18 -8.71 18.98 -6.33
N PHE A 19 -9.03 17.69 -6.34
CA PHE A 19 -8.34 16.70 -7.17
C PHE A 19 -8.48 17.02 -8.67
N SER A 20 -9.67 17.37 -9.13
CA SER A 20 -9.91 17.76 -10.53
C SER A 20 -9.10 19.00 -10.92
N ILE A 21 -8.96 19.99 -10.03
CA ILE A 21 -8.09 21.15 -10.26
C ILE A 21 -6.64 20.70 -10.41
N ILE A 22 -6.15 19.83 -9.50
CA ILE A 22 -4.77 19.34 -9.60
C ILE A 22 -4.55 18.57 -10.91
N ALA A 23 -5.44 17.63 -11.23
CA ALA A 23 -5.28 16.73 -12.36
C ALA A 23 -5.52 17.40 -13.72
N LEU A 24 -6.49 18.31 -13.83
CA LEU A 24 -6.92 18.89 -15.11
C LEU A 24 -6.42 20.33 -15.32
N LEU A 25 -6.02 21.04 -14.27
CA LEU A 25 -5.61 22.44 -14.37
C LEU A 25 -4.16 22.67 -13.93
N ILE A 26 -3.68 22.02 -12.87
CA ILE A 26 -2.28 22.20 -12.44
C ILE A 26 -1.35 21.30 -13.24
N LEU A 27 -1.65 20.00 -13.31
CA LEU A 27 -0.80 19.00 -13.97
C LEU A 27 -0.45 19.35 -15.42
N PRO A 28 -1.40 19.75 -16.29
CA PRO A 28 -1.07 20.08 -17.69
C PRO A 28 -0.19 21.32 -17.85
N PHE A 29 -0.14 22.19 -16.84
CA PHE A 29 0.68 23.39 -16.83
C PHE A 29 2.06 23.17 -16.18
N LEU A 30 2.31 22.00 -15.58
CA LEU A 30 3.62 21.69 -15.02
C LEU A 30 4.65 21.48 -16.15
N PRO A 31 5.87 22.01 -16.01
CA PRO A 31 6.90 21.84 -17.02
C PRO A 31 7.30 20.37 -17.13
N ASN A 32 7.23 19.84 -18.34
CA ASN A 32 7.75 18.52 -18.68
C ASN A 32 9.23 18.63 -19.07
N SER A 33 10.06 18.93 -18.08
CA SER A 33 11.50 19.04 -18.25
C SER A 33 12.18 18.41 -17.05
N ASP A 34 13.27 17.73 -17.31
CA ASP A 34 14.01 17.05 -16.26
C ASP A 34 15.01 17.99 -15.60
N TYR A 35 14.99 18.04 -14.28
CA TYR A 35 15.85 18.86 -13.43
C TYR A 35 16.67 17.97 -12.48
N GLY A 36 17.70 18.57 -11.88
CA GLY A 36 18.51 17.93 -10.84
C GLY A 36 19.52 16.90 -11.36
N PRO A 37 20.26 16.25 -10.44
CA PRO A 37 21.22 15.19 -10.79
C PRO A 37 20.51 14.04 -11.52
N GLU A 38 21.10 13.60 -12.64
CA GLU A 38 20.58 12.48 -13.47
C GLU A 38 19.09 12.63 -13.86
N LYS A 39 18.59 13.87 -14.01
CA LYS A 39 17.23 14.11 -14.54
C LYS A 39 16.11 13.51 -13.68
N LEU A 40 16.36 13.28 -12.38
CA LEU A 40 15.42 12.61 -11.48
C LEU A 40 14.19 13.46 -11.10
N LEU A 41 14.25 14.78 -11.30
CA LEU A 41 13.14 15.68 -10.96
C LEU A 41 12.44 16.17 -12.21
N ASN A 42 11.33 15.51 -12.57
CA ASN A 42 10.42 16.02 -13.59
C ASN A 42 9.09 16.43 -12.92
N PRO A 43 8.75 17.74 -12.86
CA PRO A 43 7.54 18.21 -12.19
C PRO A 43 6.26 17.63 -12.78
N PHE A 44 6.17 17.51 -14.11
CA PHE A 44 5.03 16.90 -14.78
C PHE A 44 4.90 15.42 -14.40
N GLU A 45 6.02 14.69 -14.33
CA GLU A 45 6.02 13.28 -13.97
C GLU A 45 5.66 13.05 -12.50
N ILE A 46 6.25 13.81 -11.58
CA ILE A 46 5.92 13.76 -10.15
C ILE A 46 4.44 14.10 -9.96
N GLY A 47 3.94 15.12 -10.65
CA GLY A 47 2.52 15.47 -10.65
C GLY A 47 1.63 14.33 -11.16
N SER A 48 2.04 13.66 -12.24
CA SER A 48 1.32 12.51 -12.82
C SER A 48 1.25 11.34 -11.84
N ILE A 49 2.37 11.02 -11.18
CA ILE A 49 2.46 9.99 -10.14
C ILE A 49 1.51 10.29 -8.98
N ILE A 50 1.51 11.52 -8.48
CA ILE A 50 0.61 11.97 -7.41
C ILE A 50 -0.86 11.79 -7.83
N VAL A 51 -1.21 12.17 -9.06
CA VAL A 51 -2.58 12.05 -9.59
C VAL A 51 -2.98 10.58 -9.72
N ILE A 52 -2.12 9.71 -10.25
CA ILE A 52 -2.37 8.27 -10.40
C ILE A 52 -2.63 7.62 -9.04
N VAL A 53 -1.75 7.84 -8.06
CA VAL A 53 -1.88 7.24 -6.72
C VAL A 53 -3.10 7.80 -5.99
N SER A 54 -3.38 9.10 -6.13
CA SER A 54 -4.58 9.71 -5.57
C SER A 54 -5.85 9.15 -6.19
N LEU A 55 -5.86 8.90 -7.51
CA LEU A 55 -6.98 8.28 -8.21
C LEU A 55 -7.23 6.85 -7.73
N LEU A 56 -6.18 6.04 -7.55
CA LEU A 56 -6.31 4.68 -7.00
C LEU A 56 -6.89 4.70 -5.58
N ASN A 57 -6.39 5.58 -4.71
CA ASN A 57 -6.94 5.78 -3.37
C ASN A 57 -8.41 6.22 -3.40
N PHE A 58 -8.77 7.08 -4.36
CA PHE A 58 -10.12 7.59 -4.54
C PHE A 58 -11.11 6.53 -5.02
N ILE A 59 -10.71 5.70 -5.99
CA ILE A 59 -11.49 4.53 -6.42
C ILE A 59 -11.71 3.59 -5.23
N GLY A 60 -10.65 3.32 -4.46
CA GLY A 60 -10.74 2.54 -3.22
C GLY A 60 -11.78 3.12 -2.25
N TYR A 61 -11.74 4.43 -2.00
CA TYR A 61 -12.69 5.13 -1.14
C TYR A 61 -14.14 5.03 -1.60
N PHE A 62 -14.41 5.27 -2.88
CA PHE A 62 -15.77 5.17 -3.39
C PHE A 62 -16.31 3.75 -3.37
N LEU A 63 -15.45 2.75 -3.62
CA LEU A 63 -15.82 1.35 -3.40
C LEU A 63 -16.23 1.11 -1.95
N VAL A 64 -15.51 1.71 -0.98
CA VAL A 64 -15.87 1.60 0.44
C VAL A 64 -17.25 2.21 0.71
N LYS A 65 -17.45 3.40 0.17
CA LYS A 65 -18.63 4.21 0.44
C LYS A 65 -19.90 3.66 -0.19
N PHE A 66 -19.86 3.31 -1.48
CA PHE A 66 -21.03 2.85 -2.22
C PHE A 66 -21.43 1.42 -1.90
N VAL A 67 -20.48 0.55 -1.56
CA VAL A 67 -20.79 -0.83 -1.18
C VAL A 67 -21.19 -0.93 0.31
N GLY A 68 -20.90 0.12 1.08
CA GLY A 68 -21.43 0.38 2.42
C GLY A 68 -20.60 -0.26 3.54
N ALA A 69 -20.06 0.56 4.44
CA ALA A 69 -19.31 0.14 5.64
C ALA A 69 -20.14 -0.65 6.68
N LYS A 70 -21.43 -0.89 6.42
CA LYS A 70 -22.36 -1.63 7.29
C LYS A 70 -22.27 -3.16 7.17
N ARG A 71 -21.28 -3.70 6.45
CA ARG A 71 -21.15 -5.15 6.17
C ARG A 71 -20.13 -5.89 7.04
N GLY A 72 -19.74 -5.30 8.18
CA GLY A 72 -18.90 -5.96 9.20
C GLY A 72 -17.39 -5.86 8.98
N ILE A 73 -16.62 -6.28 9.99
CA ILE A 73 -15.15 -6.11 10.11
C ILE A 73 -14.39 -6.51 8.83
N LEU A 74 -14.71 -7.64 8.23
CA LEU A 74 -13.93 -8.16 7.09
C LEU A 74 -14.13 -7.32 5.84
N PHE A 75 -15.38 -6.91 5.58
CA PHE A 75 -15.72 -6.11 4.43
C PHE A 75 -15.07 -4.73 4.53
N THR A 76 -15.10 -4.12 5.71
CA THR A 76 -14.42 -2.84 5.96
C THR A 76 -12.90 -2.99 5.86
N ALA A 77 -12.32 -4.17 6.17
CA ALA A 77 -10.89 -4.45 5.97
C ALA A 77 -10.52 -4.54 4.49
N VAL A 78 -11.36 -5.18 3.66
CA VAL A 78 -11.13 -5.26 2.20
C VAL A 78 -11.03 -3.84 1.64
N LEU A 79 -12.05 -3.07 1.96
CA LEU A 79 -12.26 -1.73 1.46
C LEU A 79 -11.24 -0.73 2.01
N GLY A 80 -10.95 -0.79 3.31
CA GLY A 80 -9.90 0.00 3.92
C GLY A 80 -8.50 -0.38 3.42
N GLY A 81 -8.27 -1.66 3.12
CA GLY A 81 -7.01 -2.16 2.57
C GLY A 81 -6.71 -1.63 1.17
N LEU A 82 -7.74 -1.34 0.37
CA LEU A 82 -7.60 -0.67 -0.93
C LEU A 82 -7.07 0.75 -0.79
N ILE A 83 -7.35 1.44 0.32
CA ILE A 83 -6.88 2.81 0.58
C ILE A 83 -5.54 2.78 1.32
N SER A 84 -5.49 2.10 2.47
CA SER A 84 -4.31 1.98 3.32
C SER A 84 -4.42 0.77 4.25
N SER A 85 -3.71 -0.29 3.89
CA SER A 85 -3.58 -1.48 4.74
C SER A 85 -2.94 -1.16 6.10
N THR A 86 -2.05 -0.17 6.18
CA THR A 86 -1.45 0.29 7.45
C THR A 86 -2.47 0.94 8.37
N ALA A 87 -3.38 1.76 7.83
CA ALA A 87 -4.46 2.36 8.62
C ALA A 87 -5.42 1.29 9.16
N VAL A 88 -5.71 0.26 8.36
CA VAL A 88 -6.49 -0.91 8.82
C VAL A 88 -5.75 -1.64 9.94
N SER A 89 -4.46 -1.95 9.77
CA SER A 89 -3.63 -2.58 10.81
C SER A 89 -3.68 -1.82 12.12
N TRP A 90 -3.50 -0.49 12.09
CA TRP A 90 -3.55 0.34 13.28
C TRP A 90 -4.92 0.35 13.96
N SER A 91 -5.97 0.59 13.17
CA SER A 91 -7.35 0.67 13.68
C SER A 91 -7.82 -0.66 14.27
N TYR A 92 -7.56 -1.77 13.57
CA TYR A 92 -8.00 -3.10 13.98
C TYR A 92 -7.16 -3.65 15.12
N ALA A 93 -5.86 -3.33 15.17
CA ALA A 93 -5.05 -3.61 16.34
C ALA A 93 -5.64 -2.89 17.56
N THR A 94 -5.82 -1.58 17.49
CA THR A 94 -6.37 -0.80 18.62
C THR A 94 -7.72 -1.35 19.09
N ARG A 95 -8.65 -1.61 18.18
CA ARG A 95 -9.97 -2.16 18.50
C ARG A 95 -9.92 -3.59 19.03
N SER A 96 -8.97 -4.42 18.60
CA SER A 96 -8.82 -5.77 19.16
C SER A 96 -8.49 -5.75 20.65
N LYS A 97 -7.85 -4.68 21.14
CA LYS A 97 -7.56 -4.49 22.56
C LYS A 97 -8.80 -4.06 23.36
N GLU A 98 -9.66 -3.27 22.74
CA GLU A 98 -10.95 -2.84 23.31
C GLU A 98 -11.99 -3.97 23.32
N SER A 99 -11.99 -4.82 22.30
CA SER A 99 -12.89 -5.98 22.17
C SER A 99 -12.11 -7.28 21.92
N PRO A 100 -11.48 -7.86 22.97
CA PRO A 100 -10.63 -9.05 22.85
C PRO A 100 -11.36 -10.28 22.27
N GLU A 101 -12.67 -10.38 22.49
CA GLU A 101 -13.52 -11.44 21.94
C GLU A 101 -13.53 -11.49 20.41
N LEU A 102 -13.27 -10.37 19.73
CA LEU A 102 -13.21 -10.28 18.26
C LEU A 102 -11.79 -10.30 17.70
N SER A 103 -10.80 -10.64 18.53
CA SER A 103 -9.37 -10.62 18.15
C SER A 103 -9.07 -11.41 16.87
N SER A 104 -9.75 -12.54 16.67
CA SER A 104 -9.61 -13.38 15.47
C SER A 104 -10.13 -12.69 14.22
N LYS A 105 -11.25 -11.96 14.31
CA LYS A 105 -11.83 -11.21 13.18
C LYS A 105 -11.00 -9.99 12.82
N TYR A 106 -10.47 -9.29 13.83
CA TYR A 106 -9.53 -8.19 13.59
C TYR A 106 -8.24 -8.70 12.95
N ALA A 107 -7.68 -9.81 13.43
CA ALA A 107 -6.51 -10.44 12.80
C ALA A 107 -6.78 -10.84 11.34
N ALA A 108 -7.93 -11.48 11.07
CA ALA A 108 -8.35 -11.83 9.71
C ALA A 108 -8.49 -10.59 8.82
N GLY A 109 -9.09 -9.51 9.34
CA GLY A 109 -9.22 -8.24 8.62
C GLY A 109 -7.86 -7.60 8.30
N ILE A 110 -6.91 -7.63 9.24
CA ILE A 110 -5.54 -7.15 9.02
C ILE A 110 -4.83 -7.97 7.93
N SER A 111 -4.99 -9.30 7.94
CA SER A 111 -4.45 -10.18 6.91
C SER A 111 -5.08 -9.92 5.53
N ILE A 112 -6.41 -9.73 5.45
CA ILE A 112 -7.12 -9.38 4.21
C ILE A 112 -6.64 -8.04 3.66
N ALA A 113 -6.53 -7.03 4.51
CA ALA A 113 -6.08 -5.70 4.08
C ALA A 113 -4.65 -5.77 3.49
N SER A 114 -3.76 -6.57 4.07
CA SER A 114 -2.43 -6.81 3.50
C SER A 114 -2.47 -7.67 2.24
N ALA A 115 -3.39 -8.62 2.11
CA ALA A 115 -3.55 -9.39 0.87
C ALA A 115 -3.90 -8.49 -0.33
N ILE A 116 -4.70 -7.45 -0.11
CA ILE A 116 -5.16 -6.50 -1.14
C ILE A 116 -4.06 -5.53 -1.57
N MET A 117 -3.09 -5.29 -0.69
CA MET A 117 -1.92 -4.47 -1.03
C MET A 117 -1.14 -5.09 -2.19
N PHE A 118 -1.00 -6.42 -2.26
CA PHE A 118 -0.18 -7.07 -3.29
C PHE A 118 -0.69 -6.80 -4.72
N PRO A 119 -1.97 -7.05 -5.08
CA PRO A 119 -2.49 -6.65 -6.39
C PRO A 119 -2.33 -5.17 -6.71
N ARG A 120 -2.49 -4.29 -5.71
CA ARG A 120 -2.29 -2.84 -5.88
C ARG A 120 -0.85 -2.52 -6.27
N LEU A 121 0.13 -3.14 -5.61
CA LEU A 121 1.55 -2.93 -5.94
C LEU A 121 1.90 -3.49 -7.32
N VAL A 122 1.35 -4.64 -7.73
CA VAL A 122 1.52 -5.15 -9.10
C VAL A 122 0.96 -4.16 -10.11
N LEU A 123 -0.26 -3.68 -9.91
CA LEU A 123 -0.91 -2.72 -10.80
C LEU A 123 -0.11 -1.42 -10.91
N LEU A 124 0.40 -0.92 -9.77
CA LEU A 124 1.21 0.28 -9.76
C LEU A 124 2.53 0.08 -10.51
N ALA A 125 3.22 -1.04 -10.28
CA ALA A 125 4.45 -1.37 -11.00
C ALA A 125 4.22 -1.53 -12.51
N ASP A 126 3.09 -2.14 -12.91
CA ASP A 126 2.69 -2.36 -14.30
C ASP A 126 2.49 -1.06 -15.07
N ILE A 127 1.86 -0.05 -14.44
CA ILE A 127 1.67 1.29 -15.02
C ILE A 127 3.00 1.93 -15.45
N PHE A 128 4.08 1.73 -14.69
CA PHE A 128 5.39 2.35 -14.97
C PHE A 128 6.34 1.45 -15.74
N ASN A 129 6.26 0.12 -15.58
CA ASN A 129 6.99 -0.84 -16.41
C ASN A 129 6.30 -2.21 -16.44
N ALA A 130 5.48 -2.46 -17.46
CA ALA A 130 4.75 -3.72 -17.63
C ALA A 130 5.63 -4.99 -17.61
N LYS A 131 6.91 -4.89 -17.97
CA LYS A 131 7.81 -6.07 -17.96
C LYS A 131 8.08 -6.59 -16.55
N ILE A 132 8.01 -5.73 -15.53
CA ILE A 132 8.27 -6.12 -14.14
C ILE A 132 7.16 -7.03 -13.57
N LEU A 133 5.97 -7.00 -14.19
CA LEU A 133 4.81 -7.79 -13.77
C LEU A 133 5.14 -9.29 -13.72
N TRP A 134 5.91 -9.81 -14.68
CA TRP A 134 6.30 -11.22 -14.72
C TRP A 134 7.17 -11.64 -13.53
N TYR A 135 7.91 -10.71 -12.94
CA TYR A 135 8.76 -10.95 -11.79
C TYR A 135 8.04 -10.73 -10.45
N LEU A 136 7.00 -9.88 -10.42
CA LEU A 136 6.23 -9.60 -9.22
C LEU A 136 4.98 -10.47 -9.05
N ALA A 137 4.32 -10.86 -10.14
CA ALA A 137 3.03 -11.53 -10.09
C ALA A 137 3.06 -12.84 -9.30
N LEU A 138 4.06 -13.70 -9.56
CA LEU A 138 4.19 -14.98 -8.88
C LEU A 138 4.46 -14.82 -7.36
N PRO A 139 5.51 -14.10 -6.91
CA PRO A 139 5.77 -13.97 -5.48
C PRO A 139 4.62 -13.26 -4.76
N PHE A 140 4.07 -12.19 -5.32
CA PHE A 140 2.94 -11.49 -4.70
C PHE A 140 1.63 -12.30 -4.68
N ALA A 141 1.40 -13.18 -5.66
CA ALA A 141 0.29 -14.13 -5.61
C ALA A 141 0.48 -15.13 -4.46
N ILE A 142 1.68 -15.68 -4.28
CA ILE A 142 1.99 -16.61 -3.19
C ILE A 142 1.79 -15.92 -1.82
N LEU A 143 2.37 -14.73 -1.64
CA LEU A 143 2.26 -13.98 -0.38
C LEU A 143 0.82 -13.54 -0.08
N GLY A 144 0.08 -13.12 -1.11
CA GLY A 144 -1.34 -12.79 -1.03
C GLY A 144 -2.20 -14.00 -0.66
N LEU A 145 -1.94 -15.16 -1.26
CA LEU A 145 -2.64 -16.41 -0.95
C LEU A 145 -2.41 -16.84 0.50
N ILE A 146 -1.19 -16.72 1.03
CA ILE A 146 -0.91 -17.01 2.44
C ILE A 146 -1.78 -16.12 3.34
N CYS A 147 -1.82 -14.81 3.07
CA CYS A 147 -2.64 -13.88 3.84
C CYS A 147 -4.14 -14.23 3.77
N LEU A 148 -4.64 -14.62 2.60
CA LEU A 148 -6.03 -15.02 2.40
C LEU A 148 -6.37 -16.34 3.10
N ILE A 149 -5.52 -17.37 2.98
CA ILE A 149 -5.71 -18.66 3.63
C ILE A 149 -5.76 -18.48 5.14
N VAL A 150 -4.80 -17.75 5.71
CA VAL A 150 -4.79 -17.44 7.14
C VAL A 150 -6.06 -16.69 7.52
N ALA A 151 -6.45 -15.65 6.80
CA ALA A 151 -7.69 -14.93 7.08
C ALA A 151 -8.92 -15.85 7.07
N LEU A 152 -9.08 -16.71 6.06
CA LEU A 152 -10.21 -17.63 5.94
C LEU A 152 -10.26 -18.63 7.10
N THR A 153 -9.12 -19.16 7.54
CA THR A 153 -9.08 -20.07 8.71
C THR A 153 -9.48 -19.38 10.00
N LEU A 154 -9.13 -18.10 10.16
CA LEU A 154 -9.50 -17.29 11.33
C LEU A 154 -11.00 -16.94 11.35
N ILE A 155 -11.59 -16.72 10.17
CA ILE A 155 -13.02 -16.39 10.03
C ILE A 155 -13.91 -17.58 10.40
N LYS A 156 -13.54 -18.79 9.99
CA LYS A 156 -14.33 -20.01 10.26
C LYS A 156 -14.50 -20.33 11.75
N LYS A 157 -13.66 -19.75 12.62
CA LYS A 157 -13.63 -20.04 14.05
C LYS A 157 -14.59 -19.18 14.87
N ASP A 158 -15.22 -18.16 14.29
CA ASP A 158 -15.92 -17.14 15.07
C ASP A 158 -17.18 -16.59 14.36
N SER A 159 -18.36 -16.82 14.95
CA SER A 159 -19.68 -16.53 14.37
C SER A 159 -20.23 -15.13 14.71
N SER A 160 -19.56 -14.37 15.60
CA SER A 160 -20.09 -13.10 16.13
C SER A 160 -20.15 -11.96 15.09
N LYS A 161 -21.33 -11.39 14.82
CA LYS A 161 -21.47 -10.23 13.91
C LYS A 161 -21.41 -8.94 14.72
N MET A 162 -20.30 -8.20 14.60
CA MET A 162 -20.23 -6.80 15.05
C MET A 162 -19.90 -5.88 13.88
N ASN A 163 -20.64 -4.78 13.78
CA ASN A 163 -20.37 -3.73 12.82
C ASN A 163 -19.19 -2.89 13.30
N THR A 164 -18.18 -2.76 12.45
CA THR A 164 -16.97 -1.97 12.74
C THR A 164 -16.84 -0.96 11.61
N GLU A 165 -17.16 0.29 11.92
CA GLU A 165 -16.91 1.40 11.00
C GLU A 165 -15.44 1.80 11.11
N ILE A 166 -14.69 1.72 10.01
CA ILE A 166 -13.39 2.37 9.92
C ILE A 166 -13.67 3.85 9.66
N LYS A 167 -13.09 4.74 10.47
CA LYS A 167 -13.02 6.17 10.12
C LYS A 167 -12.11 6.28 8.91
N LEU A 168 -12.71 6.32 7.73
CA LEU A 168 -11.99 6.57 6.49
C LEU A 168 -11.59 8.05 6.51
N GLY A 169 -10.29 8.33 6.48
CA GLY A 169 -9.82 9.69 6.24
C GLY A 169 -10.21 10.16 4.84
N ASN A 170 -10.08 11.46 4.58
CA ASN A 170 -10.29 12.02 3.25
C ASN A 170 -9.16 11.56 2.30
N PRO A 171 -9.43 10.71 1.30
CA PRO A 171 -8.40 10.12 0.43
C PRO A 171 -7.81 11.13 -0.56
N LEU A 172 -8.57 12.19 -0.86
CA LEU A 172 -8.20 13.26 -1.79
C LEU A 172 -7.72 14.51 -1.05
N ASN A 173 -7.15 14.35 0.14
CA ASN A 173 -6.53 15.48 0.81
C ASN A 173 -5.29 15.92 0.03
N ILE A 174 -5.33 17.15 -0.50
CA ILE A 174 -4.21 17.81 -1.18
C ILE A 174 -2.91 17.70 -0.35
N LEU A 175 -2.99 17.85 0.97
CA LEU A 175 -1.81 17.75 1.85
C LEU A 175 -1.19 16.35 1.81
N ASN A 176 -2.02 15.30 1.77
CA ASN A 176 -1.54 13.93 1.66
C ASN A 176 -0.92 13.68 0.28
N ALA A 177 -1.52 14.24 -0.77
CA ALA A 177 -1.01 14.15 -2.15
C ALA A 177 0.36 14.84 -2.32
N ILE A 178 0.51 16.06 -1.78
CA ILE A 178 1.79 16.79 -1.76
C ILE A 178 2.81 16.04 -0.90
N GLY A 179 2.42 15.59 0.30
CA GLY A 179 3.28 14.83 1.19
C GLY A 179 3.80 13.54 0.54
N PHE A 180 2.93 12.83 -0.19
CA PHE A 180 3.32 11.68 -0.99
C PHE A 180 4.31 12.06 -2.10
N GLY A 181 4.09 13.17 -2.80
CA GLY A 181 5.02 13.68 -3.80
C GLY A 181 6.42 13.96 -3.25
N VAL A 182 6.50 14.62 -2.09
CA VAL A 182 7.77 14.87 -1.39
C VAL A 182 8.43 13.55 -0.98
N LEU A 183 7.66 12.62 -0.40
CA LEU A 183 8.16 11.30 0.00
C LEU A 183 8.71 10.51 -1.20
N PHE A 184 7.99 10.53 -2.33
CA PHE A 184 8.41 9.90 -3.58
C PHE A 184 9.74 10.47 -4.08
N VAL A 185 9.89 11.80 -4.06
CA VAL A 185 11.15 12.46 -4.44
C VAL A 185 12.29 12.02 -3.52
N VAL A 186 12.08 12.04 -2.20
CA VAL A 186 13.09 11.61 -1.23
C VAL A 186 13.51 10.16 -1.47
N ILE A 187 12.54 9.26 -1.68
CA ILE A 187 12.82 7.84 -1.96
C ILE A 187 13.55 7.67 -3.29
N SER A 188 13.18 8.42 -4.34
CA SER A 188 13.85 8.38 -5.64
C SER A 188 15.32 8.78 -5.53
N TYR A 189 15.62 9.85 -4.78
CA TYR A 189 16.99 10.26 -4.48
C TYR A 189 17.73 9.23 -3.62
N ALA A 190 17.07 8.65 -2.62
CA ALA A 190 17.67 7.60 -1.79
C ALA A 190 18.07 6.38 -2.64
N VAL A 191 17.16 5.90 -3.50
CA VAL A 191 17.41 4.81 -4.46
C VAL A 191 18.58 5.15 -5.37
N PHE A 192 18.60 6.36 -5.94
CA PHE A 192 19.67 6.81 -6.82
C PHE A 192 21.03 6.83 -6.13
N TYR A 193 21.16 7.55 -5.01
CA TYR A 193 22.43 7.67 -4.31
C TYR A 193 22.88 6.35 -3.69
N ALA A 194 21.94 5.54 -3.20
CA ALA A 194 22.29 4.23 -2.68
C ALA A 194 22.83 3.31 -3.78
N ASN A 195 22.24 3.33 -4.97
CA ASN A 195 22.79 2.61 -6.11
C ASN A 195 24.15 3.16 -6.55
N ARG A 196 24.33 4.48 -6.52
CA ARG A 196 25.57 5.12 -6.94
C ARG A 196 26.75 4.83 -6.01
N PHE A 197 26.53 4.84 -4.68
CA PHE A 197 27.59 4.67 -3.70
C PHE A 197 27.76 3.24 -3.20
N PHE A 198 26.67 2.48 -3.12
CA PHE A 198 26.66 1.12 -2.54
C PHE A 198 26.23 0.04 -3.54
N GLY A 199 26.05 0.39 -4.83
CA GLY A 199 25.63 -0.54 -5.86
C GLY A 199 24.26 -1.16 -5.57
N GLU A 200 24.08 -2.41 -6.01
CA GLU A 200 22.81 -3.13 -5.85
C GLU A 200 22.43 -3.34 -4.38
N SER A 201 23.41 -3.55 -3.50
CA SER A 201 23.16 -3.68 -2.05
C SER A 201 22.55 -2.41 -1.44
N GLY A 202 22.92 -1.24 -1.98
CA GLY A 202 22.34 0.05 -1.61
C GLY A 202 20.83 0.13 -1.84
N LEU A 203 20.35 -0.51 -2.90
CA LEU A 203 18.93 -0.55 -3.23
C LEU A 203 18.13 -1.31 -2.17
N TYR A 204 18.66 -2.42 -1.66
CA TYR A 204 18.02 -3.18 -0.58
C TYR A 204 17.93 -2.37 0.71
N TYR A 205 18.98 -1.61 1.09
CA TYR A 205 18.90 -0.71 2.24
C TYR A 205 17.85 0.38 2.06
N SER A 206 17.76 0.95 0.85
CA SER A 206 16.74 1.93 0.51
C SER A 206 15.34 1.33 0.60
N ALA A 207 15.14 0.10 0.13
CA ALA A 207 13.88 -0.62 0.26
C ALA A 207 13.49 -0.88 1.71
N LEU A 208 14.44 -1.28 2.56
CA LEU A 208 14.15 -1.50 3.98
C LEU A 208 13.64 -0.23 4.65
N ILE A 209 14.25 0.92 4.38
CA ILE A 209 13.83 2.22 4.95
C ILE A 209 12.53 2.71 4.31
N ALA A 210 12.45 2.71 2.98
CA ALA A 210 11.29 3.21 2.24
C ALA A 210 10.04 2.37 2.53
N GLY A 211 10.18 1.06 2.69
CA GLY A 211 9.08 0.17 3.08
C GLY A 211 8.46 0.47 4.44
N LEU A 212 9.20 1.14 5.34
CA LEU A 212 8.65 1.64 6.60
C LEU A 212 7.70 2.82 6.38
N ALA A 213 8.01 3.67 5.39
CA ALA A 213 7.28 4.89 5.10
C ALA A 213 6.08 4.61 4.18
N ASP A 214 6.35 4.18 2.94
CA ASP A 214 5.31 3.92 1.93
C ASP A 214 5.82 2.96 0.85
N THR A 215 5.10 1.85 0.65
CA THR A 215 5.43 0.82 -0.35
C THR A 215 5.13 1.26 -1.78
N ASP A 216 4.22 2.21 -1.99
CA ASP A 216 3.85 2.68 -3.32
C ASP A 216 5.00 3.50 -3.93
N ALA A 217 5.57 4.41 -3.15
CA ALA A 217 6.66 5.28 -3.62
C ALA A 217 7.91 4.50 -4.05
N ILE A 218 8.32 3.49 -3.26
CA ILE A 218 9.45 2.61 -3.63
C ILE A 218 9.10 1.69 -4.81
N THR A 219 7.84 1.25 -4.93
CA THR A 219 7.38 0.44 -6.06
C THR A 219 7.48 1.21 -7.37
N ILE A 220 6.99 2.45 -7.40
CA ILE A 220 7.11 3.33 -8.57
C ILE A 220 8.58 3.61 -8.88
N SER A 221 9.37 3.97 -7.88
CA SER A 221 10.80 4.28 -8.04
C SER A 221 11.57 3.12 -8.65
N MET A 222 11.34 1.89 -8.16
CA MET A 222 12.00 0.69 -8.67
C MET A 222 11.45 0.22 -10.02
N ALA A 223 10.15 0.38 -10.28
CA ALA A 223 9.56 0.12 -11.59
C ALA A 223 10.20 1.02 -12.65
N LYS A 224 10.38 2.32 -12.36
CA LYS A 224 11.12 3.24 -13.22
C LYS A 224 12.60 2.88 -13.36
N PHE A 225 13.29 2.58 -12.26
CA PHE A 225 14.70 2.15 -12.28
C PHE A 225 14.93 0.91 -13.18
N SER A 226 13.93 0.03 -13.26
CA SER A 226 13.99 -1.16 -14.10
C SER A 226 13.79 -0.92 -15.61
N LEU A 227 13.48 0.31 -16.02
CA LEU A 227 13.45 0.69 -17.44
C LEU A 227 14.87 0.73 -18.05
N GLU A 228 15.89 0.91 -17.21
CA GLU A 228 17.29 0.97 -17.65
C GLU A 228 17.98 -0.42 -17.57
N GLY A 229 18.08 -1.11 -18.71
CA GLY A 229 18.81 -2.38 -18.84
C GLY A 229 18.07 -3.61 -18.28
N GLU A 230 18.79 -4.72 -18.07
CA GLU A 230 18.24 -5.98 -17.55
C GLU A 230 18.06 -5.98 -16.01
N LYS A 231 17.60 -4.86 -15.43
CA LYS A 231 17.47 -4.70 -13.97
C LYS A 231 16.09 -5.08 -13.41
N LEU A 232 15.24 -5.73 -14.21
CA LEU A 232 13.88 -6.12 -13.84
C LEU A 232 13.84 -7.01 -12.59
N ARG A 233 14.73 -8.01 -12.52
CA ARG A 233 14.79 -8.96 -11.42
C ARG A 233 15.24 -8.29 -10.12
N LEU A 234 16.29 -7.47 -10.20
CA LEU A 234 16.79 -6.69 -9.07
C LEU A 234 15.70 -5.75 -8.54
N ALA A 235 15.03 -5.01 -9.42
CA ALA A 235 13.94 -4.13 -9.03
C ALA A 235 12.79 -4.88 -8.33
N ALA A 236 12.37 -6.03 -8.88
CA ALA A 236 11.35 -6.86 -8.26
C ALA A 236 11.76 -7.37 -6.86
N ASN A 237 13.01 -7.82 -6.70
CA ASN A 237 13.53 -8.27 -5.40
C ASN A 237 13.60 -7.12 -4.37
N VAL A 238 13.96 -5.91 -4.81
CA VAL A 238 13.99 -4.71 -3.96
C VAL A 238 12.58 -4.28 -3.54
N ILE A 239 11.59 -4.35 -4.45
CA ILE A 239 10.17 -4.12 -4.14
C ILE A 239 9.66 -5.16 -3.15
N LEU A 240 10.02 -6.43 -3.34
CA LEU A 240 9.72 -7.51 -2.39
C LEU A 240 10.30 -7.21 -1.01
N ALA A 241 11.59 -6.84 -0.93
CA ALA A 241 12.25 -6.49 0.32
C ALA A 241 11.56 -5.31 1.05
N ALA A 242 11.16 -4.27 0.31
CA ALA A 242 10.41 -3.15 0.88
C ALA A 242 9.03 -3.59 1.41
N THR A 243 8.37 -4.48 0.68
CA THR A 243 7.08 -5.04 1.07
C THR A 243 7.20 -5.86 2.36
N LEU A 244 8.26 -6.66 2.50
CA LEU A 244 8.54 -7.41 3.73
C LEU A 244 8.81 -6.47 4.91
N SER A 245 9.58 -5.41 4.70
CA SER A 245 9.81 -4.36 5.71
C SER A 245 8.48 -3.74 6.17
N ASN A 246 7.59 -3.41 5.24
CA ASN A 246 6.27 -2.88 5.56
C ASN A 246 5.41 -3.84 6.38
N MET A 247 5.49 -5.14 6.08
CA MET A 247 4.79 -6.16 6.86
C MET A 247 5.34 -6.29 8.28
N LEU A 248 6.65 -6.12 8.48
CA LEU A 248 7.24 -6.05 9.82
C LEU A 248 6.74 -4.83 10.60
N VAL A 249 6.55 -3.68 9.96
CA VAL A 249 5.94 -2.51 10.60
C VAL A 249 4.52 -2.80 11.05
N LYS A 250 3.70 -3.38 10.18
CA LYS A 250 2.32 -3.75 10.54
C LYS A 250 2.27 -4.82 11.63
N LEU A 251 3.23 -5.75 11.65
CA LEU A 251 3.39 -6.70 12.74
C LEU A 251 3.69 -5.96 14.05
N ALA A 252 4.64 -5.03 14.05
CA ALA A 252 4.97 -4.23 15.23
C ALA A 252 3.76 -3.41 15.71
N ILE A 253 3.05 -2.72 14.82
CA ILE A 253 1.80 -2.00 15.12
C ILE A 253 0.81 -2.94 15.80
N THR A 254 0.61 -4.13 15.23
CA THR A 254 -0.35 -5.11 15.75
C THR A 254 0.08 -5.67 17.11
N PHE A 255 1.38 -5.90 17.31
CA PHE A 255 1.92 -6.41 18.56
C PHE A 255 1.81 -5.39 19.71
N PHE A 256 2.08 -4.11 19.44
CA PHE A 256 2.07 -3.06 20.46
C PHE A 256 0.67 -2.47 20.72
N LYS A 257 -0.17 -2.35 19.69
CA LYS A 257 -1.52 -1.77 19.81
C LYS A 257 -2.62 -2.81 19.96
N GLY A 258 -2.36 -4.05 19.54
CA GLY A 258 -3.34 -5.14 19.54
C GLY A 258 -3.50 -5.88 20.85
N SER A 259 -4.52 -6.73 20.90
CA SER A 259 -4.60 -7.77 21.93
C SER A 259 -3.48 -8.80 21.72
N ARG A 260 -3.10 -9.52 22.79
CA ARG A 260 -2.10 -10.60 22.71
C ARG A 260 -2.50 -11.68 21.70
N ILE A 261 -3.81 -11.93 21.55
CA ILE A 261 -4.33 -12.93 20.61
C ILE A 261 -4.14 -12.41 19.17
N THR A 262 -4.57 -11.20 18.87
CA THR A 262 -4.41 -10.60 17.53
C THR A 262 -2.93 -10.51 17.14
N GLY A 263 -2.06 -10.07 18.06
CA GLY A 263 -0.61 -10.03 17.84
C GLY A 263 -0.01 -11.40 17.48
N LYS A 264 -0.41 -12.48 18.18
CA LYS A 264 0.04 -13.85 17.86
C LYS A 264 -0.46 -14.33 16.50
N LEU A 265 -1.74 -14.12 16.20
CA LEU A 265 -2.35 -14.58 14.95
C LEU A 265 -1.76 -13.86 13.73
N VAL A 266 -1.61 -12.53 13.81
CA VAL A 266 -0.95 -11.75 12.76
C VAL A 266 0.55 -12.07 12.70
N GLY A 267 1.20 -12.35 13.83
CA GLY A 267 2.58 -12.82 13.89
C GLY A 267 2.81 -14.13 13.14
N LEU A 268 1.91 -15.10 13.27
CA LEU A 268 1.98 -16.34 12.48
C LEU A 268 1.80 -16.07 10.98
N CYS A 269 0.84 -15.20 10.62
CA CYS A 269 0.60 -14.83 9.23
C CYS A 269 1.82 -14.15 8.60
N TYR A 270 2.30 -13.08 9.24
CA TYR A 270 3.36 -12.25 8.69
C TYR A 270 4.72 -12.89 8.84
N GLY A 271 4.94 -13.70 9.88
CA GLY A 271 6.12 -14.54 10.02
C GLY A 271 6.27 -15.51 8.85
N SER A 272 5.19 -16.21 8.47
CA SER A 272 5.20 -17.07 7.28
C SER A 272 5.46 -16.31 5.99
N VAL A 273 4.85 -15.13 5.83
CA VAL A 273 5.07 -14.29 4.64
C VAL A 273 6.50 -13.78 4.56
N VAL A 274 7.06 -13.28 5.66
CA VAL A 274 8.45 -12.81 5.72
C VAL A 274 9.42 -13.95 5.45
N LEU A 275 9.21 -15.13 6.05
CA LEU A 275 10.06 -16.29 5.82
C LEU A 275 10.05 -16.72 4.35
N ILE A 276 8.86 -16.87 3.75
CA ILE A 276 8.72 -17.28 2.35
C ILE A 276 9.27 -16.21 1.40
N GLY A 277 9.03 -14.93 1.70
CA GLY A 277 9.55 -13.82 0.90
C GLY A 277 11.08 -13.73 0.94
N VAL A 278 11.70 -13.91 2.12
CA VAL A 278 13.16 -13.95 2.25
C VAL A 278 13.74 -15.14 1.51
N VAL A 279 13.15 -16.33 1.65
CA VAL A 279 13.58 -17.52 0.91
C VAL A 279 13.47 -17.30 -0.59
N TYR A 280 12.39 -16.68 -1.06
CA TYR A 280 12.24 -16.34 -2.48
C TYR A 280 13.37 -15.41 -2.95
N ILE A 281 13.63 -14.32 -2.23
CA ILE A 281 14.71 -13.37 -2.55
C ILE A 281 16.08 -14.08 -2.54
N LEU A 282 16.34 -15.03 -1.64
CA LEU A 282 17.61 -15.77 -1.61
C LEU A 282 17.77 -16.75 -2.78
N ILE A 283 16.66 -17.28 -3.31
CA ILE A 283 16.68 -18.16 -4.50
C ILE A 283 16.78 -17.33 -5.78
N THR A 284 16.23 -16.12 -5.78
CA THR A 284 16.14 -15.26 -6.97
C THR A 284 17.09 -14.06 -7.00
N GLY A 285 17.84 -13.81 -5.94
CA GLY A 285 18.95 -12.85 -5.87
C GLY A 285 20.22 -13.48 -6.38
#